data_AF-A0A2P9GY70-F1
#
_entry.id   AF-A0A2P9GY70-F1
#
_cell.length_a   1.000
_cell.length_b   1.000
_cell.length_c   1.000
_cell.angle_alpha   90.00
_cell.angle_beta   90.00
_cell.angle_gamma   90.00
#
_symmetry.space_group_name_H-M   'P 1'
#
loop_
_entity.id
_entity.type
_entity.pdbx_description
1 polymer ?
#
loop_
_entity_poly.entity_id
_entity_poly.type
_entity_poly.pdbx_seq_one_letter_code
_entity_poly.pdbx_strand_id
1 'polypeptide(L)' 'MGFEPEDRPFKPHLTIGRVKGRRRLQALQEILLAHADFTAEPFDAAEVVLYKSELRPDGARYTPLIKAPLSGSPAQADE' A
#
# COMPACT_ATOMS: atom_id res chain seq x y z
N MET A 1 20.32 2.37 16.49
CA MET A 1 19.49 2.23 15.28
C MET A 1 20.27 1.33 14.33
N GLY A 2 19.71 0.18 13.93
CA GLY A 2 20.47 -0.90 13.27
C GLY A 2 19.74 -1.50 12.08
N PHE A 3 18.97 -0.69 11.35
CA PHE A 3 18.30 -1.07 10.12
C PHE A 3 18.89 -0.26 8.98
N GLU A 4 19.32 -0.94 7.93
CA GLU A 4 19.77 -0.28 6.70
C GLU A 4 18.61 0.52 6.10
N PRO A 5 18.85 1.79 5.70
CA PRO A 5 17.84 2.59 5.04
C PRO A 5 17.51 2.00 3.66
N GLU A 6 16.26 2.18 3.23
CA GLU A 6 15.85 1.84 1.87
C GLU A 6 16.25 2.98 0.92
N ASP A 7 17.10 2.67 -0.07
CA ASP A 7 17.57 3.65 -1.05
C ASP A 7 16.48 4.05 -2.06
N ARG A 8 15.44 3.21 -2.23
CA ARG A 8 14.34 3.51 -3.14
C ARG A 8 13.43 4.60 -2.56
N PRO A 9 13.03 5.60 -3.37
CA PRO A 9 12.10 6.62 -2.90
C PRO A 9 10.77 5.99 -2.53
N PHE A 10 10.20 6.46 -1.42
CA PHE A 10 8.87 6.05 -0.99
C PHE A 10 7.82 6.50 -2.01
N LYS A 11 7.05 5.54 -2.53
CA LYS A 11 5.90 5.78 -3.40
C LYS A 11 4.66 5.20 -2.73
N PRO A 12 3.80 6.01 -2.08
CA PRO A 12 2.60 5.49 -1.41
C PRO A 12 1.66 4.90 -2.45
N HIS A 13 1.28 3.63 -2.27
CA HIS A 13 0.35 2.93 -3.15
C HIS A 13 -0.32 1.78 -2.40
N LEU A 14 -1.51 1.39 -2.86
CA LEU A 14 -2.17 0.17 -2.41
C LEU A 14 -1.90 -0.97 -3.39
N THR A 15 -1.29 -2.05 -2.91
CA THR A 15 -1.11 -3.26 -3.74
C THR A 15 -2.45 -3.99 -3.87
N ILE A 16 -3.05 -3.96 -5.06
CA ILE A 16 -4.32 -4.66 -5.37
C ILE A 16 -4.12 -6.09 -5.88
N GLY A 17 -2.92 -6.41 -6.39
CA GLY A 17 -2.62 -7.72 -6.95
C GLY A 17 -1.17 -7.85 -7.38
N ARG A 18 -0.72 -9.08 -7.61
CA ARG A 18 0.61 -9.41 -8.13
C ARG A 18 0.49 -10.42 -9.26
N VAL A 19 0.92 -10.04 -10.46
CA VAL A 19 0.87 -10.92 -11.63
C VAL A 19 2.04 -11.91 -11.55
N LYS A 20 1.75 -13.21 -11.65
CA LYS A 20 2.76 -14.27 -11.77
C LYS A 20 2.79 -14.81 -13.21
N GLY A 21 3.98 -14.80 -13.82
CA GLY A 21 4.16 -15.25 -15.21
C GLY A 21 3.66 -14.23 -16.25
N ARG A 22 3.54 -14.68 -17.50
CA ARG A 22 3.27 -13.79 -18.67
C ARG A 22 1.97 -14.10 -19.41
N ARG A 23 1.04 -14.83 -18.80
CA ARG A 23 -0.22 -15.20 -19.46
C ARG A 23 -1.18 -14.01 -19.47
N ARG A 24 -1.79 -13.72 -20.64
CA ARG A 24 -2.85 -12.70 -20.82
C ARG A 24 -2.47 -11.27 -20.38
N LEU A 25 -1.18 -10.90 -20.50
CA LEU A 25 -0.73 -9.55 -20.12
C LEU A 25 -1.39 -8.45 -20.94
N GLN A 26 -1.69 -8.70 -22.22
CA GLN A 26 -2.32 -7.73 -23.11
C GLN A 26 -3.75 -7.39 -22.67
N ALA A 27 -4.58 -8.41 -22.43
CA ALA A 27 -5.92 -8.21 -21.89
C ALA A 27 -5.91 -7.52 -20.51
N LEU A 28 -4.93 -7.84 -19.66
CA LEU A 28 -4.76 -7.15 -18.38
C LEU A 28 -4.41 -5.67 -18.59
N GLN A 29 -3.49 -5.36 -19.50
CA GLN A 29 -3.11 -3.99 -19.82
C GLN A 29 -4.29 -3.19 -20.36
N GLU A 30 -5.09 -3.77 -21.26
CA GLU A 30 -6.30 -3.12 -21.80
C GLU A 30 -7.29 -2.75 -20.69
N ILE A 31 -7.54 -3.67 -19.74
CA ILE A 31 -8.42 -3.41 -18.60
C ILE A 31 -7.86 -2.29 -17.71
N LEU A 32 -6.55 -2.31 -17.42
CA LEU A 32 -5.91 -1.28 -16.59
C LEU A 32 -5.96 0.11 -17.25
N LEU A 33 -5.72 0.18 -18.57
CA LEU A 33 -5.81 1.43 -19.32
C LEU A 33 -7.24 1.97 -19.38
N ALA A 34 -8.24 1.08 -19.49
CA ALA A 34 -9.65 1.47 -19.47
C ALA A 34 -10.12 2.05 -18.11
N HIS A 35 -9.33 1.89 -17.04
CA HIS A 35 -9.63 2.41 -15.70
C HIS A 35 -8.48 3.31 -15.18
N ALA A 36 -7.68 3.90 -16.08
CA ALA A 36 -6.51 4.68 -15.70
C ALA A 36 -6.86 5.98 -14.95
N ASP A 37 -8.09 6.46 -15.08
CA ASP A 37 -8.68 7.62 -14.43
C ASP A 37 -9.36 7.30 -13.09
N PHE A 38 -9.26 6.05 -12.62
CA PHE A 38 -9.83 5.65 -11.34
C PHE A 38 -9.25 6.49 -10.18
N THR A 39 -10.14 7.12 -9.42
CA THR A 39 -9.83 7.78 -8.15
C THR A 39 -10.64 7.14 -7.03
N ALA A 40 -9.98 6.84 -5.91
CA ALA A 40 -10.66 6.45 -4.69
C ALA A 40 -11.01 7.69 -3.87
N GLU A 41 -12.06 7.60 -3.06
CA GLU A 41 -12.38 8.62 -2.07
C GLU A 41 -11.23 8.79 -1.07
N PRO A 42 -10.88 10.03 -0.69
CA PRO A 42 -9.87 10.27 0.33
C PRO A 42 -10.33 9.73 1.69
N PHE A 43 -9.36 9.40 2.55
CA PHE A 43 -9.64 8.99 3.92
C PHE A 43 -8.59 9.57 4.88
N ASP A 44 -9.01 9.80 6.12
CA ASP A 44 -8.11 10.23 7.19
C ASP A 44 -7.34 9.03 7.76
N ALA A 45 -6.01 9.08 7.67
CA ALA A 45 -5.17 8.10 8.35
C ALA A 45 -5.20 8.36 9.87
N ALA A 46 -5.90 7.50 10.61
CA ALA A 46 -6.07 7.64 12.05
C ALA A 46 -4.89 7.11 12.88
N GLU A 47 -4.11 6.15 12.34
CA GLU A 47 -3.03 5.51 13.08
C GLU A 47 -1.93 4.97 12.14
N VAL A 48 -0.73 4.83 12.69
CA VAL A 48 0.37 4.04 12.11
C VAL A 48 0.44 2.72 12.84
N VAL A 49 0.50 1.62 12.10
CA VAL A 49 0.53 0.27 12.67
C VAL A 49 1.84 -0.44 12.30
N LEU A 50 2.57 -0.90 13.32
CA LEU A 50 3.69 -1.81 13.13
C LEU A 50 3.15 -3.24 12.98
N TYR A 51 3.38 -3.87 11.84
CA TYR A 51 2.96 -5.25 11.59
C TYR A 51 4.14 -6.24 11.66
N LYS A 52 3.88 -7.43 12.19
CA LYS A 52 4.70 -8.64 11.95
C LYS A 52 4.13 -9.38 10.74
N SER A 53 5.00 -9.76 9.81
CA SER A 53 4.66 -10.65 8.69
C SER A 53 5.26 -12.04 8.92
N GLU A 54 4.42 -13.06 9.04
CA GLU A 54 4.83 -14.47 9.13
C GLU A 54 4.56 -15.16 7.80
N LEU A 55 5.61 -15.54 7.07
CA LEU A 55 5.48 -16.22 5.78
C LEU A 55 4.99 -17.65 5.97
N ARG A 56 3.96 -18.03 5.22
CA ARG A 56 3.43 -19.38 5.16
C ARG A 56 3.21 -19.81 3.71
N PRO A 57 3.08 -21.12 3.42
CA PRO A 57 2.84 -21.61 2.06
C PRO A 57 1.56 -21.04 1.41
N ASP A 58 0.55 -20.74 2.21
CA ASP A 58 -0.73 -20.14 1.80
C ASP A 58 -0.71 -18.60 1.69
N GLY A 59 0.37 -17.95 2.13
CA GLY A 59 0.54 -16.50 2.11
C GLY A 59 1.11 -15.94 3.41
N ALA A 60 1.43 -14.65 3.43
CA ALA A 60 1.87 -13.98 4.65
C ALA A 60 0.68 -13.76 5.60
N ARG A 61 0.83 -14.14 6.87
CA ARG A 61 -0.08 -13.75 7.94
C ARG A 61 0.45 -12.48 8.61
N TYR A 62 -0.36 -11.43 8.64
CA TYR A 62 -0.01 -10.17 9.27
C TYR A 62 -0.61 -10.08 10.66
N THR A 63 0.19 -9.69 11.66
CA THR A 63 -0.26 -9.45 13.03
C THR A 63 0.12 -8.03 13.46
N PRO A 64 -0.83 -7.20 13.90
CA PRO A 64 -0.51 -5.89 14.44
C PRO A 64 0.25 -6.04 15.76
N LEU A 65 1.40 -5.38 15.88
CA LEU A 65 2.24 -5.37 17.09
C LEU A 65 2.02 -4.11 17.90
N ILE A 66 2.00 -2.96 17.22
CA ILE A 66 1.85 -1.64 17.84
C ILE A 66 0.92 -0.81 16.97
N LYS A 67 0.02 -0.08 17.63
CA LYS A 67 -0.86 0.92 17.03
C LYS A 67 -0.52 2.27 17.63
N ALA A 68 -0.13 3.23 16.79
CA ALA A 68 0.22 4.59 17.21
C ALA A 68 -0.79 5.56 16.58
N PRO A 69 -1.68 6.19 17.37
CA PRO A 69 -2.65 7.14 16.84
C PRO A 69 -1.94 8.37 16.26
N LEU A 70 -2.46 8.87 15.14
CA LEU A 70 -2.05 10.14 14.56
C LEU A 70 -2.93 11.24 15.18
N SER A 71 -2.31 12.14 15.95
CA SER A 71 -3.00 13.22 16.69
C SER A 71 -2.74 14.62 16.12
N GLY A 72 -2.36 14.72 14.85
CA GLY A 72 -2.20 16.01 14.17
C GLY A 72 -3.55 16.64 13.82
N SER A 73 -3.68 17.97 13.99
CA SER A 73 -4.76 18.70 13.31
C SER A 73 -4.57 18.56 11.79
N PRO A 74 -5.66 18.45 11.01
CA PRO A 74 -5.54 18.44 9.55
C PRO A 74 -4.79 19.70 9.12
N ALA A 75 -3.75 19.53 8.30
CA ALA A 75 -3.17 20.66 7.60
C ALA A 75 -4.29 21.29 6.76
N GLN A 76 -4.51 22.60 6.90
CA GLN A 76 -5.45 23.32 6.04
C GLN A 76 -5.05 23.04 4.59
N ALA A 77 -5.96 22.41 3.85
CA ALA A 77 -5.85 22.33 2.41
C ALA A 77 -6.01 23.77 1.89
N ASP A 78 -4.91 24.38 1.43
CA ASP A 78 -4.98 25.54 0.57
C ASP A 78 -5.60 25.10 -0.77
N GLU A 79 -6.81 25.60 -1.01
CA GLU A 79 -7.63 25.74 -2.24
C GLU A 79 -7.55 24.68 -3.36
#